data_AF-A0A017TDR6-F1
#
_entry.id   AF-A0A017TDR6-F1
#
_cell.length_a   1.000
_cell.length_b   1.000
_cell.length_c   1.000
_cell.angle_alpha   90.00
_cell.angle_beta   90.00
_cell.angle_gamma   90.00
#
_symmetry.space_group_name_H-M   'P 1'
#
loop_
_entity.id
_entity.type
_entity.pdbx_description
1 polymer ?
#
loop_
_entity_poly.entity_id
_entity_poly.type
_entity_poly.pdbx_seq_one_letter_code
_entity_poly.pdbx_strand_id
1 'polypeptide(L)'
;MMRFFSAGFGGLGGVGRCGLSLACAIGAACAIGGLGACAQSSGGPADGQSTVELPVQTPPPGNGSGAQNPTGGATPPGQVTPNTQPPGQQGDPALVGTWKSASCGDRTYERTLTFGADGTFQASDRISPCPPRAQCVWSGIVDRNGSYVRSGNTITLRVEGTPGKQGKPLPETLTVDPTTSAPTEQGSSGPCVYTR
;
A
#
# COMPACT_ATOMS: atom_id res chain seq x y z
N MET A 1 -27.73 -20.87 31.28
CA MET A 1 -27.22 -20.10 32.44
C MET A 1 -26.39 -18.93 31.91
N MET A 2 -27.00 -17.76 31.75
CA MET A 2 -26.34 -16.53 31.29
C MET A 2 -25.85 -15.74 32.50
N ARG A 3 -24.59 -15.31 32.47
CA ARG A 3 -24.04 -14.34 33.43
C ARG A 3 -23.72 -13.05 32.68
N PHE A 4 -24.54 -12.02 32.93
CA PHE A 4 -24.23 -10.64 32.61
C PHE A 4 -23.24 -10.11 33.65
N PHE A 5 -22.10 -9.58 33.19
CA PHE A 5 -21.24 -8.73 34.01
C PHE A 5 -21.39 -7.29 33.52
N SER A 6 -22.11 -6.51 34.32
CA SER A 6 -22.16 -5.06 34.30
C SER A 6 -21.34 -4.56 35.48
N ALA A 7 -20.37 -3.67 35.24
CA ALA A 7 -19.98 -2.59 36.16
C ALA A 7 -18.74 -1.84 35.65
N GLY A 8 -18.74 -0.52 35.83
CA GLY A 8 -17.50 0.23 36.03
C GLY A 8 -17.33 1.56 35.30
N PHE A 9 -18.35 2.43 35.27
CA PHE A 9 -18.14 3.85 34.94
C PHE A 9 -17.68 4.60 36.19
N GLY A 10 -16.48 5.16 36.19
CA GLY A 10 -15.97 6.01 37.25
C GLY A 10 -14.73 6.78 36.80
N GLY A 11 -14.84 8.10 36.66
CA GLY A 11 -13.71 8.94 36.27
C GLY A 11 -14.10 10.37 35.94
N LEU A 12 -14.58 11.10 36.94
CA LEU A 12 -14.73 12.56 36.93
C LEU A 12 -13.34 13.23 36.86
N GLY A 13 -13.21 14.30 36.07
CA GLY A 13 -12.21 15.34 36.30
C GLY A 13 -11.51 15.85 35.04
N GLY A 14 -11.88 17.06 34.59
CA GLY A 14 -11.10 17.77 33.58
C GLY A 14 -11.87 18.80 32.78
N VAL A 15 -12.42 19.82 33.44
CA VAL A 15 -12.97 21.02 32.79
C VAL A 15 -11.85 21.84 32.15
N GLY A 16 -11.52 21.51 30.89
CA GLY A 16 -10.73 22.36 30.00
C GLY A 16 -11.65 23.22 29.14
N ARG A 17 -12.14 24.33 29.69
CA ARG A 17 -12.83 25.38 28.93
C ARG A 17 -11.82 26.07 28.00
N CYS A 18 -11.82 25.72 26.72
CA CYS A 18 -11.43 26.65 25.66
C CYS A 18 -12.69 26.96 24.87
N GLY A 19 -13.35 28.04 25.28
CA GLY A 19 -14.32 28.69 24.42
C GLY A 19 -13.58 29.30 23.24
N LEU A 20 -14.07 29.07 22.04
CA LEU A 20 -14.22 30.15 21.08
C LEU A 20 -15.37 29.82 20.15
N SER A 21 -16.43 30.61 20.30
CA SER A 21 -17.51 30.78 19.35
C SER A 21 -16.97 31.02 17.95
N LEU A 22 -17.57 30.39 16.94
CA LEU A 22 -18.15 31.17 15.84
C LEU A 22 -19.13 30.32 15.05
N ALA A 23 -20.40 30.68 15.16
CA ALA A 23 -21.41 30.35 14.17
C ALA A 23 -20.99 30.96 12.83
N CYS A 24 -20.85 30.15 11.79
CA CYS A 24 -20.83 30.66 10.42
C CYS A 24 -22.24 30.46 9.84
N ALA A 25 -23.05 31.49 10.00
CA ALA A 25 -24.33 31.61 9.35
C ALA A 25 -24.13 31.92 7.87
N ILE A 26 -24.93 31.21 7.07
CA ILE A 26 -25.52 31.56 5.78
C ILE A 26 -25.34 33.02 5.35
N GLY A 27 -24.75 33.19 4.16
CA GLY A 27 -25.14 34.22 3.20
C GLY A 27 -24.34 35.52 3.23
N ALA A 28 -23.46 35.71 2.24
CA ALA A 28 -23.29 36.97 1.53
C ALA A 28 -22.32 36.78 0.34
N ALA A 29 -22.73 37.27 -0.82
CA ALA A 29 -21.91 37.39 -2.00
C ALA A 29 -20.63 38.20 -1.72
N CYS A 30 -19.48 37.64 -2.10
CA CYS A 30 -18.30 38.41 -2.48
C CYS A 30 -18.06 38.10 -3.96
N ALA A 31 -18.49 38.98 -4.85
CA ALA A 31 -17.70 40.15 -5.27
C ALA A 31 -16.46 39.71 -6.07
N ILE A 32 -16.72 39.70 -7.38
CA ILE A 32 -15.82 39.89 -8.51
C ILE A 32 -14.68 40.86 -8.14
N GLY A 33 -13.42 40.46 -8.39
CA GLY A 33 -12.30 41.40 -8.45
C GLY A 33 -11.02 40.85 -7.85
N GLY A 34 -10.13 40.34 -8.70
CA GLY A 34 -8.80 39.92 -8.26
C GLY A 34 -7.98 39.25 -9.35
N LEU A 35 -7.73 39.97 -10.46
CA LEU A 35 -6.70 39.62 -11.43
C LEU A 35 -5.33 39.78 -10.74
N GLY A 36 -4.89 38.75 -10.02
CA GLY A 36 -3.55 38.65 -9.44
C GLY A 36 -2.67 37.80 -10.34
N ALA A 37 -2.08 38.42 -11.35
CA ALA A 37 -1.02 37.82 -12.16
C ALA A 37 0.24 37.64 -11.29
N CYS A 38 0.60 36.39 -10.99
CA CYS A 38 1.94 36.08 -10.48
C CYS A 38 2.88 35.98 -11.67
N ALA A 39 3.87 36.87 -11.65
CA ALA A 39 4.85 37.11 -12.68
C ALA A 39 5.65 35.87 -13.12
N GLN A 40 6.00 35.93 -14.40
CA GLN A 40 7.02 35.18 -15.10
C GLN A 40 8.37 35.25 -14.36
N SER A 41 9.04 34.12 -14.23
CA SER A 41 10.50 34.07 -14.06
C SER A 41 11.11 33.55 -15.36
N SER A 42 11.50 34.50 -16.20
CA SER A 42 12.27 34.32 -17.42
C SER A 42 13.78 34.28 -17.12
N GLY A 43 14.48 33.29 -17.68
CA GLY A 43 15.83 33.47 -18.19
C GLY A 43 17.00 32.96 -17.35
N GLY A 44 17.77 32.03 -17.93
CA GLY A 44 19.15 31.72 -17.56
C GLY A 44 19.78 30.68 -18.50
N PRO A 45 20.99 30.90 -19.03
CA PRO A 45 21.51 30.37 -20.32
C PRO A 45 21.92 28.89 -20.27
N ALA A 46 21.73 28.12 -21.35
CA ALA A 46 22.61 27.95 -22.52
C ALA A 46 24.01 27.39 -22.20
N ASP A 47 24.21 26.16 -22.68
CA ASP A 47 25.44 25.58 -23.20
C ASP A 47 26.65 25.39 -22.25
N GLY A 48 26.66 24.23 -21.62
CA GLY A 48 27.88 23.53 -21.21
C GLY A 48 27.96 22.18 -21.93
N GLN A 49 28.34 22.17 -23.21
CA GLN A 49 28.72 20.95 -23.92
C GLN A 49 29.99 20.37 -23.28
N SER A 50 29.82 19.44 -22.36
CA SER A 50 30.90 18.57 -21.91
C SER A 50 30.94 17.35 -22.82
N THR A 51 31.72 17.46 -23.89
CA THR A 51 32.07 16.34 -24.78
C THR A 51 32.95 15.38 -23.98
N VAL A 52 32.33 14.44 -23.27
CA VAL A 52 33.04 13.30 -22.71
C VAL A 52 33.27 12.33 -23.86
N GLU A 53 34.48 12.34 -24.38
CA GLU A 53 35.00 11.36 -25.33
C GLU A 53 34.92 9.98 -24.66
N LEU A 54 33.89 9.22 -25.04
CA LEU A 54 33.70 7.85 -24.59
C LEU A 54 34.81 6.98 -25.20
N PRO A 55 35.59 6.22 -24.41
CA PRO A 55 36.47 5.22 -24.97
C PRO A 55 35.64 4.23 -25.78
N VAL A 56 35.98 4.08 -27.06
CA VAL A 56 35.49 3.00 -27.93
C VAL A 56 35.89 1.68 -27.26
N GLN A 57 34.96 1.12 -26.49
CA GLN A 57 35.08 -0.24 -26.00
C GLN A 57 34.68 -1.15 -27.15
N THR A 58 35.70 -1.80 -27.72
CA THR A 58 35.53 -2.92 -28.63
C THR A 58 34.58 -3.93 -27.96
N PRO A 59 33.46 -4.31 -28.58
CA PRO A 59 32.56 -5.30 -28.02
C PRO A 59 33.33 -6.61 -27.85
N PRO A 60 33.25 -7.28 -26.68
CA PRO A 60 33.77 -8.63 -26.55
C PRO A 60 33.13 -9.54 -27.61
N PRO A 61 33.90 -10.44 -28.25
CA PRO A 61 33.34 -11.42 -29.17
C PRO A 61 32.24 -12.21 -28.47
N GLY A 62 31.10 -12.29 -29.14
CA GLY A 62 29.86 -12.84 -28.63
C GLY A 62 30.05 -14.22 -28.03
N ASN A 63 29.61 -14.36 -26.79
CA ASN A 63 29.50 -15.63 -26.13
C ASN A 63 28.05 -15.79 -25.64
N GLY A 64 27.30 -16.60 -26.39
CA GLY A 64 26.08 -17.24 -25.91
C GLY A 64 24.84 -16.35 -25.84
N SER A 65 24.02 -16.45 -26.89
CA SER A 65 22.57 -16.36 -26.77
C SER A 65 22.08 -17.49 -25.85
N GLY A 66 22.29 -17.33 -24.55
CA GLY A 66 21.57 -18.06 -23.53
C GLY A 66 20.34 -17.24 -23.19
N ALA A 67 19.23 -17.52 -23.86
CA ALA A 67 17.91 -17.18 -23.34
C ALA A 67 17.72 -17.97 -22.04
N GLN A 68 18.30 -17.48 -20.94
CA GLN A 68 17.85 -17.81 -19.61
C GLN A 68 16.56 -17.03 -19.42
N ASN A 69 15.51 -17.55 -20.07
CA ASN A 69 14.18 -17.49 -19.49
C ASN A 69 14.39 -17.85 -18.02
N PRO A 70 14.11 -16.96 -17.04
CA PRO A 70 13.88 -17.44 -15.71
C PRO A 70 12.61 -18.28 -15.85
N THR A 71 12.81 -19.55 -16.19
CA THR A 71 12.11 -20.61 -15.49
C THR A 71 12.47 -20.39 -14.02
N GLY A 72 11.88 -19.35 -13.43
CA GLY A 72 11.43 -19.42 -12.06
C GLY A 72 10.72 -20.75 -12.06
N GLY A 73 11.36 -21.73 -11.43
CA GLY A 73 10.70 -22.97 -11.12
C GLY A 73 9.40 -22.50 -10.52
N ALA A 74 8.31 -22.65 -11.29
CA ALA A 74 7.00 -22.65 -10.74
C ALA A 74 7.17 -23.73 -9.69
N THR A 75 7.37 -23.30 -8.44
CA THR A 75 7.19 -24.19 -7.33
C THR A 75 5.81 -24.75 -7.66
N PRO A 76 5.67 -26.08 -7.85
CA PRO A 76 4.35 -26.66 -8.03
C PRO A 76 3.46 -25.99 -7.01
N PRO A 77 2.20 -25.60 -7.30
CA PRO A 77 1.31 -25.13 -6.26
C PRO A 77 1.27 -26.22 -5.19
N GLY A 78 2.18 -26.10 -4.24
CA GLY A 78 2.35 -26.98 -3.11
C GLY A 78 1.07 -26.70 -2.41
N GLN A 79 0.19 -27.69 -2.43
CA GLN A 79 -1.10 -27.64 -1.77
C GLN A 79 -0.89 -26.85 -0.49
N VAL A 80 -1.38 -25.61 -0.49
CA VAL A 80 -1.58 -24.85 0.73
C VAL A 80 -2.43 -25.79 1.54
N THR A 81 -1.80 -26.44 2.53
CA THR A 81 -2.49 -27.33 3.43
C THR A 81 -3.62 -26.46 3.98
N PRO A 82 -4.91 -26.82 3.78
CA PRO A 82 -6.01 -25.96 4.17
C PRO A 82 -5.82 -25.68 5.65
N ASN A 83 -5.34 -24.48 5.96
CA ASN A 83 -5.05 -24.15 7.33
C ASN A 83 -6.41 -24.03 7.99
N THR A 84 -6.62 -24.79 9.04
CA THR A 84 -7.90 -24.92 9.73
C THR A 84 -8.22 -23.58 10.38
N GLN A 85 -8.74 -22.65 9.59
CA GLN A 85 -9.34 -21.44 10.10
C GLN A 85 -10.40 -21.84 11.11
N PRO A 86 -10.53 -21.13 12.26
CA PRO A 86 -11.64 -21.35 13.17
C PRO A 86 -12.94 -21.44 12.36
N PRO A 87 -13.67 -22.57 12.45
CA PRO A 87 -14.90 -22.76 11.69
C PRO A 87 -15.86 -21.59 11.96
N GLY A 88 -16.23 -20.85 10.91
CA GLY A 88 -17.24 -19.79 10.99
C GLY A 88 -16.79 -18.36 10.72
N GLN A 89 -15.52 -18.08 10.41
CA GLN A 89 -15.14 -16.77 9.86
C GLN A 89 -15.43 -16.72 8.36
N GLN A 90 -16.64 -16.32 8.00
CA GLN A 90 -16.97 -16.01 6.61
C GLN A 90 -16.34 -14.66 6.23
N GLY A 91 -15.66 -14.63 5.08
CA GLY A 91 -15.12 -13.41 4.50
C GLY A 91 -16.23 -12.43 4.10
N ASP A 92 -15.92 -11.14 4.08
CA ASP A 92 -16.87 -10.14 3.63
C ASP A 92 -17.01 -10.16 2.11
N PRO A 93 -18.21 -10.44 1.54
CA PRO A 93 -18.41 -10.53 0.09
C PRO A 93 -18.02 -9.25 -0.66
N ALA A 94 -18.09 -8.06 -0.03
CA ALA A 94 -17.67 -6.80 -0.65
C ALA A 94 -16.14 -6.69 -0.82
N LEU A 95 -15.37 -7.40 0.02
CA LEU A 95 -13.90 -7.41 -0.04
C LEU A 95 -13.36 -8.51 -0.94
N VAL A 96 -14.10 -9.61 -1.14
CA VAL A 96 -13.66 -10.75 -1.95
C VAL A 96 -13.23 -10.31 -3.35
N GLY A 97 -12.02 -10.69 -3.73
CA GLY A 97 -11.40 -10.33 -5.01
C GLY A 97 -9.94 -9.87 -4.86
N THR A 98 -9.37 -9.42 -5.97
CA THR A 98 -8.00 -8.91 -6.05
C THR A 98 -8.00 -7.39 -6.08
N TRP A 99 -7.03 -6.80 -5.37
CA TRP A 99 -6.90 -5.38 -5.11
C TRP A 99 -5.43 -4.97 -5.26
N LYS A 100 -5.15 -3.82 -5.88
CA LYS A 100 -3.79 -3.36 -6.17
C LYS A 100 -3.57 -1.95 -5.68
N SER A 101 -2.38 -1.70 -5.15
CA SER A 101 -1.92 -0.36 -4.80
C SER A 101 -0.49 -0.17 -5.31
N ALA A 102 -0.30 0.78 -6.24
CA ALA A 102 0.97 0.99 -6.94
C ALA A 102 2.14 1.34 -6.01
N SER A 103 1.89 2.15 -4.98
CA SER A 103 2.85 2.53 -3.94
C SER A 103 2.10 3.06 -2.73
N CYS A 104 2.74 3.12 -1.56
CA CYS A 104 2.15 3.75 -0.39
C CYS A 104 3.20 4.22 0.64
N GLY A 105 3.28 5.53 0.87
CA GLY A 105 4.30 6.09 1.76
C GLY A 105 5.70 5.60 1.39
N ASP A 106 6.37 4.93 2.33
CA ASP A 106 7.72 4.38 2.13
C ASP A 106 7.76 3.11 1.26
N ARG A 107 6.60 2.51 0.94
CA ARG A 107 6.52 1.38 -0.01
C ARG A 107 6.53 1.93 -1.42
N THR A 108 7.64 1.71 -2.12
CA THR A 108 7.87 2.21 -3.49
C THR A 108 7.31 1.32 -4.60
N TYR A 109 6.88 0.10 -4.28
CA TYR A 109 6.48 -0.90 -5.27
C TYR A 109 5.04 -1.38 -5.07
N GLU A 110 4.47 -1.91 -6.14
CA GLU A 110 3.10 -2.41 -6.16
C GLU A 110 2.90 -3.54 -5.15
N ARG A 111 1.77 -3.47 -4.45
CA ARG A 111 1.23 -4.53 -3.62
C ARG A 111 -0.09 -4.98 -4.21
N THR A 112 -0.24 -6.29 -4.35
CA THR A 112 -1.50 -6.95 -4.70
C THR A 112 -2.02 -7.69 -3.47
N LEU A 113 -3.29 -7.49 -3.13
CA LEU A 113 -4.02 -8.23 -2.09
C LEU A 113 -5.14 -9.03 -2.74
N THR A 114 -5.29 -10.30 -2.38
CA THR A 114 -6.41 -11.14 -2.79
C THR A 114 -7.13 -11.61 -1.54
N PHE A 115 -8.41 -11.24 -1.39
CA PHE A 115 -9.26 -11.67 -0.28
C PHE A 115 -10.17 -12.83 -0.71
N GLY A 116 -10.13 -13.93 0.05
CA GLY A 116 -11.00 -15.09 -0.10
C GLY A 116 -12.34 -14.91 0.62
N ALA A 117 -13.38 -15.57 0.09
CA ALA A 117 -14.70 -15.63 0.73
C ALA A 117 -14.71 -16.43 2.04
N ASP A 118 -13.67 -17.22 2.24
CA ASP A 118 -13.42 -18.01 3.44
C ASP A 118 -12.69 -17.22 4.53
N GLY A 119 -12.43 -15.92 4.38
CA GLY A 119 -11.71 -15.14 5.40
C GLY A 119 -10.18 -15.23 5.28
N THR A 120 -9.64 -15.86 4.23
CA THR A 120 -8.21 -15.88 3.95
C THR A 120 -7.76 -14.70 3.10
N PHE A 121 -6.49 -14.33 3.16
CA PHE A 121 -5.91 -13.40 2.20
C PHE A 121 -4.52 -13.84 1.73
N GLN A 122 -4.17 -13.37 0.54
CA GLN A 122 -2.81 -13.43 -0.01
C GLN A 122 -2.36 -12.02 -0.34
N ALA A 123 -1.12 -11.67 0.02
CA ALA A 123 -0.47 -10.42 -0.33
C ALA A 123 0.80 -10.71 -1.13
N SER A 124 0.98 -9.99 -2.22
CA SER A 124 2.13 -10.11 -3.12
C SER A 124 2.76 -8.74 -3.34
N ASP A 125 3.97 -8.55 -2.83
CA ASP A 125 4.73 -7.31 -2.96
C ASP A 125 5.77 -7.45 -4.06
N ARG A 126 5.68 -6.58 -5.07
CA ARG A 126 6.78 -6.41 -6.01
C ARG A 126 7.94 -5.72 -5.31
N ILE A 127 9.14 -6.09 -5.71
CA ILE A 127 10.38 -5.52 -5.21
C ILE A 127 11.23 -5.13 -6.41
N SER A 128 11.91 -3.99 -6.29
CA SER A 128 12.73 -3.34 -7.31
C SER A 128 13.15 -4.26 -8.45
N PRO A 129 12.68 -4.01 -9.68
CA PRO A 129 13.45 -4.46 -10.83
C PRO A 129 14.81 -3.77 -10.75
N CYS A 130 15.87 -4.52 -10.98
CA CYS A 130 17.18 -3.95 -10.84
C CYS A 130 17.49 -3.01 -12.03
N PRO A 131 17.92 -1.75 -11.81
CA PRO A 131 18.28 -0.87 -12.91
C PRO A 131 19.36 -1.52 -13.78
N PRO A 132 19.36 -1.31 -15.11
CA PRO A 132 20.45 -1.76 -15.96
C PRO A 132 21.80 -1.26 -15.40
N ARG A 133 22.76 -2.17 -15.25
CA ARG A 133 24.12 -1.91 -14.71
C ARG A 133 24.18 -1.60 -13.21
N ALA A 134 23.10 -1.78 -12.45
CA ALA A 134 23.14 -1.78 -10.99
C ALA A 134 23.05 -3.22 -10.46
N GLN A 135 23.65 -3.48 -9.30
CA GLN A 135 23.50 -4.73 -8.59
C GLN A 135 22.53 -4.54 -7.43
N CYS A 136 21.35 -5.12 -7.53
CA CYS A 136 20.35 -5.08 -6.48
C CYS A 136 20.53 -6.35 -5.68
N VAL A 137 20.62 -6.18 -4.38
CA VAL A 137 20.75 -7.31 -3.46
C VAL A 137 19.51 -8.21 -3.52
N TRP A 138 18.39 -7.74 -4.09
CA TRP A 138 17.11 -8.42 -4.15
C TRP A 138 16.24 -7.85 -5.29
N SER A 139 15.78 -8.73 -6.18
CA SER A 139 14.69 -8.48 -7.14
C SER A 139 13.73 -9.66 -7.07
N GLY A 140 12.42 -9.42 -7.00
CA GLY A 140 11.47 -10.53 -6.92
C GLY A 140 10.09 -10.13 -6.41
N ILE A 141 9.37 -11.14 -5.94
CA ILE A 141 8.03 -11.05 -5.39
C ILE A 141 8.10 -11.62 -3.97
N VAL A 142 7.58 -10.87 -2.99
CA VAL A 142 7.39 -11.38 -1.62
C VAL A 142 5.92 -11.67 -1.42
N ASP A 143 5.61 -12.96 -1.35
CA ASP A 143 4.27 -13.45 -1.05
C ASP A 143 4.10 -13.68 0.45
N ARG A 144 2.92 -13.32 0.95
CA ARG A 144 2.49 -13.54 2.34
C ARG A 144 1.06 -14.04 2.31
N ASN A 145 0.74 -15.00 3.17
CA ASN A 145 -0.62 -15.53 3.30
C ASN A 145 -1.09 -15.33 4.74
N GLY A 146 -2.40 -15.34 4.94
CA GLY A 146 -2.97 -15.27 6.27
C GLY A 146 -4.49 -15.22 6.28
N SER A 147 -5.03 -14.71 7.39
CA SER A 147 -6.47 -14.51 7.58
C SER A 147 -6.79 -13.03 7.76
N TYR A 148 -8.02 -12.65 7.42
CA TYR A 148 -8.51 -11.30 7.63
C TYR A 148 -9.88 -11.29 8.32
N VAL A 149 -10.13 -10.22 9.08
CA VAL A 149 -11.42 -9.99 9.73
C VAL A 149 -11.82 -8.55 9.45
N ARG A 150 -13.05 -8.33 8.98
CA ARG A 150 -13.63 -7.00 8.88
C ARG A 150 -14.47 -6.68 10.11
N SER A 151 -14.29 -5.50 10.68
CA SER A 151 -15.11 -4.95 11.76
C SER A 151 -15.46 -3.50 11.42
N GLY A 152 -16.67 -3.27 10.91
CA GLY A 152 -17.07 -1.97 10.38
C GLY A 152 -16.21 -1.54 9.18
N ASN A 153 -15.50 -0.42 9.32
CA ASN A 153 -14.61 0.11 8.28
C ASN A 153 -13.15 -0.31 8.47
N THR A 154 -12.85 -1.22 9.39
CA THR A 154 -11.49 -1.71 9.64
C THR A 154 -11.38 -3.15 9.18
N ILE A 155 -10.30 -3.46 8.46
CA ILE A 155 -9.88 -4.81 8.10
C ILE A 155 -8.62 -5.10 8.92
N THR A 156 -8.66 -6.13 9.74
CA THR A 156 -7.48 -6.62 10.47
C THR A 156 -6.88 -7.79 9.69
N LEU A 157 -5.60 -7.69 9.35
CA LEU A 157 -4.83 -8.72 8.67
C LEU A 157 -3.96 -9.47 9.67
N ARG A 158 -3.99 -10.80 9.61
CA ARG A 158 -3.11 -11.66 10.40
C ARG A 158 -2.27 -12.51 9.46
N VAL A 159 -1.01 -12.14 9.28
CA VAL A 159 -0.04 -12.91 8.51
C VAL A 159 0.24 -14.23 9.22
N GLU A 160 0.29 -15.31 8.46
CA GLU A 160 0.64 -16.64 8.93
C GLU A 160 2.09 -17.00 8.57
N GLY A 161 2.70 -17.84 9.40
CA GLY A 161 4.10 -18.22 9.25
C GLY A 161 5.09 -17.15 9.73
N THR A 162 6.37 -17.43 9.53
CA THR A 162 7.44 -16.48 9.88
C THR A 162 7.45 -15.34 8.87
N PRO A 163 7.34 -14.07 9.29
CA PRO A 163 7.44 -12.95 8.37
C PRO A 163 8.76 -13.02 7.60
N GLY A 164 8.69 -12.99 6.27
CA GLY A 164 9.88 -12.87 5.44
C GLY A 164 10.67 -11.61 5.83
N LYS A 165 12.00 -11.69 5.84
CA LYS A 165 12.89 -10.54 6.14
C LYS A 165 12.92 -9.50 5.01
N GLN A 166 12.22 -9.75 3.91
CA GLN A 166 12.27 -9.00 2.66
C GLN A 166 10.99 -8.19 2.45
N GLY A 167 11.14 -7.07 1.73
CA GLY A 167 10.04 -6.15 1.45
C GLY A 167 9.67 -5.28 2.66
N LYS A 168 8.80 -4.30 2.42
CA LYS A 168 8.18 -3.56 3.52
C LYS A 168 7.20 -4.49 4.25
N PRO A 169 7.09 -4.40 5.58
CA PRO A 169 6.07 -5.13 6.33
C PRO A 169 4.67 -4.89 5.75
N LEU A 170 3.81 -5.89 5.86
CA LEU A 170 2.39 -5.73 5.58
C LEU A 170 1.75 -4.98 6.76
N PRO A 171 0.89 -3.98 6.53
CA PRO A 171 0.14 -3.35 7.62
C PRO A 171 -0.77 -4.38 8.29
N GLU A 172 -0.87 -4.31 9.62
CA GLU A 172 -1.80 -5.17 10.39
C GLU A 172 -3.25 -4.75 10.22
N THR A 173 -3.50 -3.50 9.82
CA THR A 173 -4.84 -2.96 9.61
C THR A 173 -4.95 -2.16 8.32
N LEU A 174 -6.10 -2.28 7.66
CA LEU A 174 -6.52 -1.44 6.55
C LEU A 174 -7.85 -0.79 6.91
N THR A 175 -8.15 0.36 6.33
CA THR A 175 -9.48 0.98 6.41
C THR A 175 -10.25 0.74 5.13
N VAL A 176 -11.58 0.74 5.18
CA VAL A 176 -12.44 0.68 3.99
C VAL A 176 -12.94 2.08 3.68
N ASP A 177 -12.68 2.55 2.46
CA ASP A 177 -13.25 3.80 1.96
C ASP A 177 -14.78 3.64 1.86
N PRO A 178 -15.59 4.44 2.59
CA PRO A 178 -17.04 4.33 2.59
C PRO A 178 -17.68 4.59 1.21
N THR A 179 -16.97 5.27 0.31
CA THR A 179 -17.49 5.65 -1.02
C THR A 179 -17.33 4.53 -2.03
N THR A 180 -16.14 3.92 -2.06
CA THR A 180 -15.75 2.93 -3.07
C THR A 180 -15.77 1.50 -2.53
N SER A 181 -15.92 1.32 -1.21
CA SER A 181 -15.70 0.06 -0.51
C SER A 181 -14.29 -0.53 -0.72
N ALA A 182 -13.34 0.29 -1.17
CA ALA A 182 -11.97 -0.14 -1.39
C ALA A 182 -11.18 -0.23 -0.07
N PRO A 183 -10.34 -1.26 0.11
CA PRO A 183 -9.31 -1.25 1.12
C PRO A 183 -8.37 -0.05 0.93
N THR A 184 -7.90 0.51 2.03
CA THR A 184 -7.03 1.67 2.07
C THR A 184 -5.95 1.43 3.11
N GLU A 185 -4.69 1.54 2.68
CA GLU A 185 -3.51 1.49 3.55
C GLU A 185 -3.15 2.92 4.00
N GLN A 186 -2.76 3.11 5.25
CA GLN A 186 -2.25 4.39 5.74
C GLN A 186 -0.75 4.47 5.49
N GLY A 187 -0.34 5.40 4.63
CA GLY A 187 1.06 5.72 4.36
C GLY A 187 1.51 7.03 5.03
N SER A 188 2.82 7.24 5.09
CA SER A 188 3.43 8.49 5.58
C SER A 188 3.00 9.73 4.77
N SER A 189 2.65 9.55 3.49
CA SER A 189 2.16 10.61 2.58
C SER A 189 0.63 10.73 2.52
N GLY A 190 -0.11 9.93 3.28
CA GLY A 190 -1.58 9.86 3.25
C GLY A 190 -2.14 8.49 2.89
N PRO A 191 -3.47 8.39 2.72
CA PRO A 191 -4.15 7.13 2.42
C PRO A 191 -3.87 6.65 0.99
N CYS A 192 -3.62 5.34 0.86
CA CYS A 192 -3.36 4.67 -0.40
C CYS A 192 -4.51 3.71 -0.68
N VAL A 193 -5.42 4.14 -1.54
CA VAL A 193 -6.59 3.36 -1.92
C VAL A 193 -6.18 2.23 -2.86
N TYR A 194 -6.70 1.03 -2.61
CA TYR A 194 -6.51 -0.09 -3.51
C TYR A 194 -7.57 -0.09 -4.61
N THR A 195 -7.19 -0.47 -5.82
CA THR A 195 -8.11 -0.59 -6.96
C THR A 195 -8.23 -2.05 -7.38
N ARG A 196 -9.43 -2.49 -7.80
CA ARG A 196 -9.61 -3.81 -8.40
C ARG A 196 -9.05 -3.89 -9.81
#